data_AF-A0A524MKC3-F1
#
_entry.id   AF-A0A524MKC3-F1
#
_cell.length_a   1.000
_cell.length_b   1.000
_cell.length_c   1.000
_cell.angle_alpha   90.00
_cell.angle_beta   90.00
_cell.angle_gamma   90.00
#
_symmetry.space_group_name_H-M   'P 1'
#
loop_
_entity.id
_entity.type
_entity.pdbx_description
1 polymer ?
#
loop_
_entity_poly.entity_id
_entity_poly.type
_entity_poly.pdbx_seq_one_letter_code
_entity_poly.pdbx_strand_id
1 'polypeptide(L)'
;MKLDALLSFLADELSGLRAKNTVAEIAAFHRIQASPGYDDAVRYVAEELTALDIQSRVSTFVADGETTTFGWIAPPGWTVRAGSLSQIDPKEKRLGSYDIVKQSILGQSAGGDADGEVVHVGAGDSEDCFEGLDLRGKFLLTNGRPASMLKCLKGRGVAAIILYPDVERAAPSYDLVQYGGLFPKADELDWLPMGFSISRRTADALLKDLEKGPVRVRGQVDAEFVDNPMQVLEATVAGSDEAAREILLVAHLCHPAQSANDNASGSGVMLEIARILTKLAEQGELANAVRLVWVPEFNGAVPWAAANADSLKDVLFSINLDMVGQSPELIGEPLRVFRVPNSHPVFLNACFEPLLATIASDARFLAAQGSRRVLHWILDAPSGGSDHLVFQAPPVNAPSAMLGHDDPYWHTDLDTIEKVDPTRLKCVGVLTALLSTLPTWGPCEPQLLAAWLLAFSQRELALASTLARSADGAMQRLLLDTALATETSRADSLAKLLGEDTWNPVLHVDALQATCCALMANHRSSNETDASGCNDIRPVRILDGPVRYEAIQNLPKEDREFLEEKLFSHHGAPLQLLANLADGTRTVPEIAACLSLDFRQVFATADIEQAISLLAEAGYLTIH
;
A
#
# COMPACT_ATOMS: atom_id res chain seq x y z
N MET A 1 22.42 -18.36 -12.65
CA MET A 1 22.97 -19.00 -11.43
C MET A 1 21.99 -20.06 -10.88
N LYS A 2 22.45 -21.16 -10.26
CA LYS A 2 21.53 -22.12 -9.58
C LYS A 2 20.95 -21.50 -8.30
N LEU A 3 19.72 -21.86 -7.92
CA LEU A 3 19.04 -21.32 -6.74
C LEU A 3 19.84 -21.52 -5.45
N ASP A 4 20.40 -22.71 -5.22
CA ASP A 4 21.20 -22.99 -4.01
C ASP A 4 22.46 -22.11 -3.90
N ALA A 5 23.11 -21.82 -5.03
CA ALA A 5 24.27 -20.94 -5.07
C ALA A 5 23.87 -19.50 -4.78
N LEU A 6 22.74 -19.04 -5.33
CA LEU A 6 22.21 -17.71 -5.08
C LEU A 6 21.76 -17.53 -3.61
N LEU A 7 21.08 -18.52 -3.04
CA LEU A 7 20.73 -18.53 -1.63
C LEU A 7 21.97 -18.45 -0.73
N SER A 8 23.04 -19.18 -1.06
CA SER A 8 24.30 -19.09 -0.31
C SER A 8 24.93 -17.71 -0.44
N PHE A 9 24.98 -17.15 -1.65
CA PHE A 9 25.50 -15.81 -1.90
C PHE A 9 24.71 -14.77 -1.09
N LEU A 10 23.38 -14.79 -1.15
CA LEU A 10 22.52 -13.87 -0.42
C LEU A 10 22.63 -14.05 1.10
N ALA A 11 22.80 -15.28 1.58
CA ALA A 11 23.00 -15.55 3.00
C ALA A 11 24.29 -14.91 3.54
N ASP A 12 25.36 -14.91 2.75
CA ASP A 12 26.66 -14.37 3.12
C ASP A 12 26.72 -12.85 2.92
N GLU A 13 26.12 -12.35 1.85
CA GLU A 13 26.28 -10.97 1.41
C GLU A 13 25.19 -10.02 1.93
N LEU A 14 23.93 -10.45 2.01
CA LEU A 14 22.83 -9.56 2.39
C LEU A 14 22.79 -9.34 3.90
N SER A 15 22.83 -8.08 4.32
CA SER A 15 22.92 -7.68 5.72
C SER A 15 21.69 -6.89 6.16
N GLY A 16 20.83 -7.55 6.93
CA GLY A 16 19.72 -6.87 7.58
C GLY A 16 20.13 -5.84 8.64
N LEU A 17 21.36 -5.91 9.17
CA LEU A 17 21.89 -4.88 10.07
C LEU A 17 22.27 -3.61 9.31
N ARG A 18 22.84 -3.74 8.10
CA ARG A 18 23.07 -2.58 7.21
C ARG A 18 21.75 -1.93 6.84
N ALA A 19 20.77 -2.73 6.39
CA ALA A 19 19.43 -2.24 6.12
C ALA A 19 18.86 -1.49 7.33
N LYS A 20 18.92 -2.06 8.55
CA LYS A 20 18.44 -1.40 9.77
C LYS A 20 19.14 -0.07 10.06
N ASN A 21 20.44 0.05 9.81
CA ASN A 21 21.14 1.33 9.98
C ASN A 21 20.62 2.37 8.99
N THR A 22 20.42 1.98 7.73
CA THR A 22 19.80 2.85 6.72
C THR A 22 18.37 3.25 7.11
N VAL A 23 17.58 2.33 7.68
CA VAL A 23 16.25 2.65 8.24
C VAL A 23 16.37 3.75 9.30
N ALA A 24 17.35 3.67 10.20
CA ALA A 24 17.53 4.65 11.27
C ALA A 24 17.85 6.05 10.73
N GLU A 25 18.70 6.14 9.70
CA GLU A 25 19.04 7.42 9.05
C GLU A 25 17.82 8.00 8.33
N ILE A 26 17.09 7.19 7.54
CA ILE A 26 15.88 7.64 6.84
C ILE A 26 14.81 8.11 7.83
N ALA A 27 14.61 7.36 8.93
CA ALA A 27 13.61 7.67 9.95
C ALA A 27 13.93 8.95 10.75
N ALA A 28 15.17 9.46 10.70
CA ALA A 28 15.53 10.71 11.37
C ALA A 28 14.95 11.94 10.68
N PHE A 29 14.64 11.87 9.39
CA PHE A 29 14.05 12.97 8.62
C PHE A 29 12.55 13.11 8.88
N HIS A 30 12.06 14.34 9.04
CA HIS A 30 10.63 14.64 8.98
C HIS A 30 10.18 14.76 7.52
N ARG A 31 10.04 13.60 6.88
CA ARG A 31 9.94 13.40 5.43
C ARG A 31 8.50 13.48 4.90
N ILE A 32 7.74 14.52 5.25
CA ILE A 32 6.39 14.76 4.70
C ILE A 32 6.47 15.06 3.20
N GLN A 33 5.47 14.65 2.40
CA GLN A 33 5.46 14.88 0.96
C GLN A 33 5.67 16.38 0.62
N ALA A 34 6.48 16.65 -0.42
CA ALA A 34 6.81 18.02 -0.87
C ALA A 34 7.38 18.94 0.22
N SER A 35 8.13 18.37 1.18
CA SER A 35 8.79 19.13 2.26
C SER A 35 10.32 19.06 2.16
N PRO A 36 11.05 20.04 2.74
CA PRO A 36 12.52 19.99 2.79
C PRO A 36 13.08 18.72 3.43
N GLY A 37 12.40 18.18 4.45
CA GLY A 37 12.82 16.93 5.09
C GLY A 37 12.69 15.70 4.19
N TYR A 38 11.75 15.72 3.24
CA TYR A 38 11.66 14.69 2.21
C TYR A 38 12.78 14.84 1.18
N ASP A 39 13.08 16.06 0.75
CA ASP A 39 14.19 16.33 -0.18
C ASP A 39 15.55 15.95 0.41
N ASP A 40 15.74 16.14 1.73
CA ASP A 40 16.92 15.67 2.45
C ASP A 40 16.99 14.13 2.48
N ALA A 41 15.87 13.43 2.66
CA ALA A 41 15.81 11.98 2.59
C ALA A 41 16.13 11.46 1.17
N VAL A 42 15.60 12.11 0.12
CA VAL A 42 15.92 11.80 -1.28
C VAL A 42 17.42 11.97 -1.53
N ARG A 43 18.01 13.07 -1.06
CA ARG A 43 19.45 13.34 -1.20
C ARG A 43 20.29 12.26 -0.51
N TYR A 44 19.91 11.88 0.72
CA TYR A 44 20.57 10.81 1.45
C TYR A 44 20.56 9.49 0.66
N VAL A 45 19.40 9.06 0.14
CA VAL A 45 19.30 7.83 -0.66
C VAL A 45 20.12 7.94 -1.96
N ALA A 46 20.11 9.09 -2.63
CA ALA A 46 20.90 9.33 -3.84
C ALA A 46 22.42 9.29 -3.57
N GLU A 47 22.87 9.81 -2.42
CA GLU A 47 24.26 9.74 -1.97
C GLU A 47 24.68 8.30 -1.66
N GLU A 48 23.83 7.52 -0.98
CA GLU A 48 24.07 6.09 -0.73
C GLU A 48 24.16 5.29 -2.05
N LEU A 49 23.30 5.57 -3.03
CA LEU A 49 23.37 4.96 -4.36
C LEU A 49 24.65 5.35 -5.11
N THR A 50 25.03 6.63 -5.04
CA THR A 50 26.27 7.12 -5.65
C THR A 50 27.50 6.44 -5.05
N ALA A 51 27.51 6.19 -3.74
CA ALA A 51 28.58 5.46 -3.06
C ALA A 51 28.67 3.98 -3.48
N LEU A 52 27.63 3.45 -4.12
CA LEU A 52 27.58 2.12 -4.73
C LEU A 52 27.84 2.16 -6.25
N ASP A 53 28.26 3.31 -6.79
CA ASP A 53 28.43 3.56 -8.22
C ASP A 53 27.12 3.38 -9.05
N ILE A 54 25.95 3.48 -8.39
CA ILE A 54 24.64 3.41 -9.04
C ILE A 54 24.19 4.82 -9.40
N GLN A 55 23.98 5.06 -10.69
CA GLN A 55 23.38 6.32 -11.16
C GLN A 55 21.90 6.35 -10.78
N SER A 56 21.48 7.47 -10.21
CA SER A 56 20.09 7.74 -9.86
C SER A 56 19.60 9.02 -10.53
N ARG A 57 18.29 9.12 -10.71
CA ARG A 57 17.61 10.26 -11.31
C ARG A 57 16.49 10.70 -10.39
N VAL A 58 16.42 12.02 -10.17
CA VAL A 58 15.30 12.64 -9.47
C VAL A 58 14.38 13.27 -10.50
N SER A 59 13.12 12.85 -10.51
CA SER A 59 12.05 13.51 -11.26
C SER A 59 11.23 14.38 -10.31
N THR A 60 10.77 15.54 -10.80
CA THR A 60 9.98 16.48 -10.01
C THR A 60 8.57 16.60 -10.56
N PHE A 61 7.59 16.66 -9.66
CA PHE A 61 6.17 16.81 -9.97
C PHE A 61 5.59 17.99 -9.19
N VAL A 62 4.57 18.64 -9.76
CA VAL A 62 3.93 19.82 -9.15
C VAL A 62 3.28 19.44 -7.81
N ALA A 63 3.34 20.34 -6.83
CA ALA A 63 2.80 20.18 -5.49
C ALA A 63 2.10 21.48 -5.05
N ASP A 64 0.95 21.76 -5.66
CA ASP A 64 0.25 23.05 -5.58
C ASP A 64 -1.13 22.98 -4.91
N GLY A 65 -1.63 21.79 -4.56
CA GLY A 65 -2.99 21.62 -4.05
C GLY A 65 -4.08 21.67 -5.13
N GLU A 66 -3.73 21.69 -6.42
CA GLU A 66 -4.67 21.87 -7.54
C GLU A 66 -4.42 20.86 -8.68
N THR A 67 -3.15 20.72 -9.09
CA THR A 67 -2.74 19.83 -10.18
C THR A 67 -3.23 18.42 -9.93
N THR A 68 -3.93 17.86 -10.92
CA THR A 68 -4.56 16.55 -10.82
C THR A 68 -3.96 15.58 -11.83
N THR A 69 -3.60 14.38 -11.39
CA THR A 69 -3.25 13.24 -12.26
C THR A 69 -4.14 12.06 -11.91
N PHE A 70 -4.86 11.48 -12.89
CA PHE A 70 -5.75 10.33 -12.65
C PHE A 70 -6.78 10.57 -11.54
N GLY A 71 -7.26 11.81 -11.43
CA GLY A 71 -8.15 12.25 -10.37
C GLY A 71 -7.47 12.54 -9.03
N TRP A 72 -6.19 12.18 -8.81
CA TRP A 72 -5.43 12.46 -7.59
C TRP A 72 -4.88 13.89 -7.62
N ILE A 73 -5.25 14.69 -6.63
CA ILE A 73 -4.79 16.08 -6.47
C ILE A 73 -3.44 16.06 -5.76
N ALA A 74 -2.45 16.74 -6.32
CA ALA A 74 -1.14 16.88 -5.71
C ALA A 74 -1.24 17.65 -4.39
N PRO A 75 -0.60 17.19 -3.29
CA PRO A 75 -0.58 17.96 -2.05
C PRO A 75 0.22 19.26 -2.26
N PRO A 76 -0.09 20.33 -1.52
CA PRO A 76 0.71 21.55 -1.58
C PRO A 76 2.08 21.35 -0.89
N GLY A 77 3.12 21.95 -1.44
CA GLY A 77 4.43 22.05 -0.81
C GLY A 77 4.32 22.72 0.56
N TRP A 78 4.99 22.15 1.57
CA TRP A 78 4.79 22.54 2.96
C TRP A 78 6.06 22.41 3.80
N THR A 79 6.26 23.36 4.70
CA THR A 79 7.33 23.32 5.70
C THR A 79 6.81 23.70 7.07
N VAL A 80 7.40 23.07 8.10
CA VAL A 80 7.12 23.33 9.51
C VAL A 80 8.44 23.40 10.27
N ARG A 81 8.56 24.38 11.15
CA ARG A 81 9.78 24.65 11.93
C ARG A 81 9.56 24.46 13.42
N ALA A 82 8.41 24.89 13.93
CA ALA A 82 8.06 24.80 15.34
C ALA A 82 6.55 24.70 15.54
N GLY A 83 6.14 24.22 16.72
CA GLY A 83 4.73 24.20 17.08
C GLY A 83 4.51 23.81 18.54
N SER A 84 3.52 24.42 19.18
CA SER A 84 3.13 24.10 20.55
C SER A 84 1.64 24.32 20.79
N LEU A 85 1.07 23.49 21.65
CA LEU A 85 -0.31 23.60 22.13
C LEU A 85 -0.29 23.56 23.65
N SER A 86 -0.94 24.53 24.29
CA SER A 86 -1.06 24.61 25.75
C SER A 86 -2.47 24.97 26.18
N GLN A 87 -2.95 24.37 27.26
CA GLN A 87 -4.12 24.86 27.99
C GLN A 87 -3.69 26.07 28.81
N ILE A 88 -4.46 27.15 28.74
CA ILE A 88 -4.21 28.42 29.45
C ILE A 88 -5.23 28.67 30.56
N ASP A 89 -6.43 28.07 30.45
CA ASP A 89 -7.50 28.13 31.46
C ASP A 89 -8.26 26.80 31.44
N PRO A 90 -8.68 26.22 32.59
CA PRO A 90 -8.60 26.73 33.97
C PRO A 90 -7.24 26.52 34.66
N LYS A 91 -6.32 25.81 34.01
CA LYS A 91 -4.99 25.52 34.54
C LYS A 91 -3.98 25.49 33.41
N GLU A 92 -2.89 26.22 33.60
CA GLU A 92 -1.78 26.23 32.64
C GLU A 92 -1.09 24.86 32.59
N LYS A 93 -1.09 24.24 31.40
CA LYS A 93 -0.35 23.00 31.11
C LYS A 93 -0.07 22.86 29.62
N ARG A 94 1.10 22.34 29.26
CA ARG A 94 1.44 21.98 27.88
C ARG A 94 0.69 20.72 27.46
N LEU A 95 0.11 20.73 26.26
CA LEU A 95 -0.61 19.61 25.66
C LEU A 95 0.20 18.92 24.55
N GLY A 96 0.99 19.65 23.77
CA GLY A 96 1.80 19.11 22.67
C GLY A 96 2.95 20.03 22.26
N SER A 97 4.00 19.47 21.65
CA SER A 97 5.18 20.23 21.18
C SER A 97 5.90 19.51 20.04
N TYR A 98 6.03 20.21 18.92
CA TYR A 98 6.71 19.73 17.70
C TYR A 98 8.21 19.45 17.91
N ASP A 99 8.85 20.17 18.83
CA ASP A 99 10.27 19.98 19.12
C ASP A 99 10.55 18.66 19.85
N ILE A 100 9.53 18.11 20.51
CA ILE A 100 9.61 16.84 21.25
C ILE A 100 9.03 15.70 20.42
N VAL A 101 7.83 15.88 19.87
CA VAL A 101 7.10 14.88 19.08
C VAL A 101 6.60 15.52 17.79
N LYS A 102 7.16 15.12 16.65
CA LYS A 102 6.87 15.74 15.34
C LYS A 102 5.40 15.58 14.93
N GLN A 103 4.79 14.47 15.33
CA GLN A 103 3.39 14.12 15.11
C GLN A 103 2.44 15.04 15.89
N SER A 104 2.93 15.88 16.82
CA SER A 104 2.10 16.85 17.55
C SER A 104 1.46 17.91 16.64
N ILE A 105 1.96 18.08 15.41
CA ILE A 105 1.42 18.97 14.39
C ILE A 105 0.91 18.11 13.23
N LEU A 106 -0.29 18.42 12.75
CA LEU A 106 -0.85 17.70 11.60
C LEU A 106 -0.09 18.07 10.32
N GLY A 107 0.10 17.10 9.43
CA GLY A 107 0.72 17.32 8.13
C GLY A 107 -0.07 18.36 7.33
N GLN A 108 0.65 19.29 6.70
CA GLN A 108 0.06 20.44 5.97
C GLN A 108 -0.79 21.37 6.85
N SER A 109 -0.49 21.49 8.16
CA SER A 109 -1.10 22.51 9.04
C SER A 109 -0.82 23.94 8.56
N ALA A 110 -1.81 24.83 8.71
CA ALA A 110 -1.55 26.27 8.62
C ALA A 110 -0.62 26.73 9.76
N GLY A 111 0.15 27.80 9.51
CA GLY A 111 0.89 28.54 10.54
C GLY A 111 -0.01 29.56 11.25
N GLY A 112 0.35 29.96 12.47
CA GLY A 112 -0.40 30.97 13.21
C GLY A 112 -0.11 31.00 14.72
N ASP A 113 -0.72 31.96 15.40
CA ASP A 113 -0.79 32.08 16.86
C ASP A 113 -2.19 32.50 17.24
N ALA A 114 -2.92 31.63 17.92
CA ALA A 114 -4.27 31.90 18.37
C ALA A 114 -4.52 31.28 19.73
N ASP A 115 -5.44 31.89 20.48
CA ASP A 115 -6.06 31.29 21.64
C ASP A 115 -7.58 31.27 21.49
N GLY A 116 -8.21 30.30 22.12
CA GLY A 116 -9.65 30.07 21.94
C GLY A 116 -10.19 28.99 22.85
N GLU A 117 -11.52 28.91 22.90
CA GLU A 117 -12.21 27.85 23.62
C GLU A 117 -12.16 26.52 22.85
N VAL A 118 -12.05 25.42 23.59
CA VAL A 118 -12.10 24.06 23.03
C VAL A 118 -13.54 23.59 22.91
N VAL A 119 -13.90 23.03 21.76
CA VAL A 119 -15.21 22.42 21.49
C VAL A 119 -15.00 20.98 21.03
N HIS A 120 -15.60 20.02 21.72
CA HIS A 120 -15.54 18.61 21.31
C HIS A 120 -16.61 18.33 20.26
N VAL A 121 -16.22 17.75 19.13
CA VAL A 121 -17.08 17.53 17.95
C VAL A 121 -17.21 16.06 17.55
N GLY A 122 -16.79 15.13 18.44
CA GLY A 122 -16.76 13.71 18.13
C GLY A 122 -15.85 13.42 16.91
N ALA A 123 -16.37 12.69 15.93
CA ALA A 123 -15.65 12.39 14.69
C ALA A 123 -15.57 13.59 13.71
N GLY A 124 -16.53 14.52 13.77
CA GLY A 124 -16.58 15.67 12.85
C GLY A 124 -16.80 15.32 11.38
N ASP A 125 -17.38 14.15 11.10
CA ASP A 125 -17.54 13.57 9.76
C ASP A 125 -18.87 13.95 9.07
N SER A 126 -19.73 14.69 9.76
CA SER A 126 -21.03 15.14 9.27
C SER A 126 -21.36 16.56 9.75
N GLU A 127 -22.25 17.23 9.01
CA GLU A 127 -22.75 18.58 9.34
C GLU A 127 -23.45 18.62 10.71
N ASP A 128 -24.12 17.53 11.08
CA ASP A 128 -24.81 17.36 12.36
C ASP A 128 -23.86 17.50 13.56
N CYS A 129 -22.59 17.14 13.41
CA CYS A 129 -21.57 17.33 14.45
C CYS A 129 -21.34 18.81 14.82
N PHE A 130 -21.74 19.72 13.93
CA PHE A 130 -21.51 21.16 14.07
C PHE A 130 -22.81 21.95 14.26
N GLU A 131 -23.96 21.29 14.33
CA GLU A 131 -25.26 21.96 14.43
C GLU A 131 -25.39 22.77 15.73
N GLY A 132 -25.76 24.05 15.60
CA GLY A 132 -25.95 24.94 16.74
C GLY A 132 -24.65 25.41 17.43
N LEU A 133 -23.47 25.06 16.92
CA LEU A 133 -22.18 25.47 17.49
C LEU A 133 -21.63 26.75 16.83
N ASP A 134 -21.19 27.71 17.63
CA ASP A 134 -20.36 28.83 17.14
C ASP A 134 -18.90 28.40 17.09
N LEU A 135 -18.38 28.21 15.88
CA LEU A 135 -17.04 27.69 15.65
C LEU A 135 -15.98 28.78 15.43
N ARG A 136 -16.38 30.05 15.35
CA ARG A 136 -15.45 31.15 15.04
C ARG A 136 -14.41 31.31 16.15
N GLY A 137 -13.13 31.18 15.79
CA GLY A 137 -12.01 31.27 16.72
C GLY A 137 -11.88 30.08 17.69
N LYS A 138 -12.64 28.99 17.48
CA LYS A 138 -12.61 27.82 18.37
C LYS A 138 -11.54 26.81 17.97
N PHE A 139 -11.16 25.98 18.95
CA PHE A 139 -10.28 24.83 18.79
C PHE A 139 -11.13 23.56 18.85
N LEU A 140 -11.21 22.81 17.75
CA LEU A 140 -12.07 21.63 17.66
C LEU A 140 -11.32 20.38 18.13
N LEU A 141 -11.80 19.73 19.18
CA LEU A 141 -11.26 18.46 19.66
C LEU A 141 -12.01 17.29 18.99
N THR A 142 -11.28 16.43 18.27
CA THR A 142 -11.84 15.35 17.44
C THR A 142 -11.03 14.06 17.51
N ASN A 143 -11.71 12.93 17.36
CA ASN A 143 -11.10 11.62 17.11
C ASN A 143 -11.35 11.07 15.69
N GLY A 144 -11.89 11.89 14.79
CA GLY A 144 -12.10 11.53 13.38
C GLY A 144 -10.93 11.90 12.47
N ARG A 145 -11.19 12.00 11.16
CA ARG A 145 -10.18 12.28 10.14
C ARG A 145 -10.14 13.77 9.78
N PRO A 146 -9.10 14.54 10.15
CA PRO A 146 -9.05 15.99 9.93
C PRO A 146 -9.25 16.43 8.47
N ALA A 147 -8.63 15.73 7.50
CA ALA A 147 -8.81 16.01 6.08
C ALA A 147 -10.29 15.98 5.64
N SER A 148 -11.06 15.01 6.15
CA SER A 148 -12.49 14.88 5.81
C SER A 148 -13.35 15.97 6.46
N MET A 149 -12.87 16.65 7.51
CA MET A 149 -13.59 17.74 8.18
C MET A 149 -13.54 19.05 7.39
N LEU A 150 -12.50 19.29 6.59
CA LEU A 150 -12.26 20.59 5.93
C LEU A 150 -13.49 21.08 5.14
N LYS A 151 -14.17 20.18 4.43
CA LYS A 151 -15.41 20.47 3.68
C LYS A 151 -16.51 21.13 4.54
N CYS A 152 -16.66 20.69 5.79
CA CYS A 152 -17.67 21.19 6.72
C CYS A 152 -17.22 22.48 7.43
N LEU A 153 -15.91 22.76 7.48
CA LEU A 153 -15.36 23.92 8.19
C LEU A 153 -15.26 25.19 7.34
N LYS A 154 -15.40 25.07 6.01
CA LYS A 154 -15.30 26.18 5.06
C LYS A 154 -16.22 27.34 5.47
N GLY A 155 -15.63 28.52 5.64
CA GLY A 155 -16.34 29.75 6.01
C GLY A 155 -16.75 29.89 7.48
N ARG A 156 -16.43 28.91 8.36
CA ARG A 156 -16.80 28.94 9.78
C ARG A 156 -15.78 29.63 10.69
N GLY A 157 -14.56 29.89 10.18
CA GLY A 157 -13.52 30.62 10.90
C GLY A 157 -12.95 29.88 12.11
N VAL A 158 -12.85 28.54 12.02
CA VAL A 158 -12.21 27.68 13.02
C VAL A 158 -10.74 28.06 13.16
N ALA A 159 -10.24 28.18 14.40
CA ALA A 159 -8.84 28.52 14.63
C ALA A 159 -7.92 27.30 14.52
N ALA A 160 -8.34 26.16 15.07
CA ALA A 160 -7.54 24.94 15.03
C ALA A 160 -8.36 23.65 15.15
N ILE A 161 -7.77 22.55 14.71
CA ILE A 161 -8.20 21.16 14.96
C ILE A 161 -7.19 20.51 15.91
N ILE A 162 -7.68 19.81 16.94
CA ILE A 162 -6.93 19.00 17.89
C ILE A 162 -7.38 17.57 17.73
N LEU A 163 -6.56 16.76 17.08
CA LEU A 163 -6.76 15.34 16.87
C LEU A 163 -6.32 14.54 18.12
N TYR A 164 -7.07 13.50 18.48
CA TYR A 164 -6.63 12.50 19.45
C TYR A 164 -7.07 11.08 19.04
N PRO A 165 -6.30 10.04 19.38
CA PRO A 165 -6.65 8.67 19.01
C PRO A 165 -7.85 8.17 19.83
N ASP A 166 -8.72 7.39 19.21
CA ASP A 166 -9.81 6.71 19.92
C ASP A 166 -9.28 5.57 20.83
N VAL A 167 -10.18 4.78 21.42
CA VAL A 167 -9.78 3.74 22.40
C VAL A 167 -9.00 2.62 21.72
N GLU A 168 -9.46 2.20 20.54
CA GLU A 168 -8.84 1.11 19.80
C GLU A 168 -7.47 1.53 19.29
N ARG A 169 -7.39 2.73 18.71
CA ARG A 169 -6.14 3.29 18.23
C ARG A 169 -5.12 3.50 19.33
N ALA A 170 -5.56 3.89 20.53
CA ALA A 170 -4.70 4.08 21.71
C ALA A 170 -4.40 2.78 22.48
N ALA A 171 -4.92 1.62 22.04
CA ALA A 171 -4.71 0.35 22.74
C ALA A 171 -3.23 -0.03 22.95
N PRO A 172 -2.30 0.23 21.99
CA PRO A 172 -0.88 -0.08 22.20
C PRO A 172 -0.22 0.80 23.26
N SER A 173 -0.65 2.05 23.39
CA SER A 173 -0.18 2.99 24.39
C SER A 173 -1.11 4.19 24.51
N TYR A 174 -1.55 4.52 25.73
CA TYR A 174 -2.41 5.68 25.97
C TYR A 174 -1.71 7.03 25.76
N ASP A 175 -0.38 7.00 25.69
CA ASP A 175 0.49 8.16 25.53
C ASP A 175 0.95 8.37 24.09
N LEU A 176 0.59 7.49 23.15
CA LEU A 176 0.93 7.67 21.74
C LEU A 176 0.26 8.92 21.17
N VAL A 177 0.97 9.60 20.28
CA VAL A 177 0.49 10.72 19.46
C VAL A 177 0.39 10.23 18.03
N GLN A 178 -0.83 10.23 17.50
CA GLN A 178 -1.07 9.79 16.12
C GLN A 178 -0.72 10.88 15.12
N TYR A 179 -0.12 10.48 14.01
CA TYR A 179 0.01 11.30 12.82
C TYR A 179 -1.37 11.47 12.16
N GLY A 180 -1.61 12.65 11.62
CA GLY A 180 -2.74 12.93 10.74
C GLY A 180 -2.38 14.07 9.79
N GLY A 181 -2.88 14.02 8.56
CA GLY A 181 -2.70 15.07 7.56
C GLY A 181 -4.00 15.82 7.28
N LEU A 182 -3.89 17.09 6.88
CA LEU A 182 -5.02 17.90 6.41
C LEU A 182 -5.25 17.76 4.90
N PHE A 183 -4.20 17.56 4.10
CA PHE A 183 -4.27 17.45 2.63
C PHE A 183 -5.15 18.52 1.96
N PRO A 184 -4.91 19.82 2.22
CA PRO A 184 -5.77 20.88 1.71
C PRO A 184 -5.61 21.10 0.20
N LYS A 185 -6.68 21.53 -0.44
CA LYS A 185 -6.68 22.02 -1.82
C LYS A 185 -6.21 23.47 -1.87
N ALA A 186 -5.82 23.94 -3.06
CA ALA A 186 -5.33 25.30 -3.27
C ALA A 186 -6.32 26.38 -2.79
N ASP A 187 -7.63 26.17 -2.98
CA ASP A 187 -8.70 27.10 -2.54
C ASP A 187 -9.01 27.02 -1.04
N GLU A 188 -8.33 26.14 -0.30
CA GLU A 188 -8.49 25.94 1.14
C GLU A 188 -7.39 26.62 1.95
N LEU A 189 -6.25 26.95 1.34
CA LEU A 189 -5.06 27.46 2.03
C LEU A 189 -5.30 28.77 2.80
N ASP A 190 -6.13 29.67 2.26
CA ASP A 190 -6.39 31.00 2.84
C ASP A 190 -7.20 30.99 4.14
N TRP A 191 -7.93 29.90 4.42
CA TRP A 191 -8.78 29.79 5.60
C TRP A 191 -8.49 28.55 6.45
N LEU A 192 -7.45 27.79 6.11
CA LEU A 192 -7.11 26.53 6.74
C LEU A 192 -6.83 26.71 8.24
N PRO A 193 -7.41 25.88 9.13
CA PRO A 193 -7.11 25.92 10.55
C PRO A 193 -5.70 25.38 10.86
N MET A 194 -5.14 25.79 11.99
CA MET A 194 -3.97 25.09 12.56
C MET A 194 -4.34 23.65 12.93
N GLY A 195 -3.39 22.73 12.85
CA GLY A 195 -3.60 21.32 13.15
C GLY A 195 -2.65 20.81 14.24
N PHE A 196 -3.23 20.26 15.31
CA PHE A 196 -2.51 19.63 16.41
C PHE A 196 -2.94 18.18 16.59
N SER A 197 -2.05 17.35 17.13
CA SER A 197 -2.35 16.00 17.60
C SER A 197 -1.87 15.84 19.04
N ILE A 198 -2.68 15.18 19.87
CA ILE A 198 -2.36 14.91 21.27
C ILE A 198 -2.64 13.45 21.61
N SER A 199 -2.01 12.96 22.67
CA SER A 199 -2.26 11.61 23.14
C SER A 199 -3.66 11.44 23.73
N ARG A 200 -4.16 10.21 23.73
CA ARG A 200 -5.46 9.93 24.35
C ARG A 200 -5.48 10.28 25.84
N ARG A 201 -4.38 10.05 26.57
CA ARG A 201 -4.26 10.49 27.98
C ARG A 201 -4.48 12.00 28.12
N THR A 202 -3.89 12.78 27.21
CA THR A 202 -4.00 14.24 27.22
C THR A 202 -5.41 14.67 26.87
N ALA A 203 -6.03 14.04 25.87
CA ALA A 203 -7.41 14.30 25.47
C ALA A 203 -8.40 13.96 26.59
N ASP A 204 -8.27 12.83 27.27
CA ASP A 204 -9.10 12.47 28.42
C ASP A 204 -9.02 13.49 29.56
N ALA A 205 -7.82 14.00 29.84
CA ALA A 205 -7.64 15.05 30.84
C ALA A 205 -8.31 16.37 30.40
N LEU A 206 -8.27 16.68 29.11
CA LEU A 206 -8.92 17.84 28.52
C LEU A 206 -10.45 17.71 28.55
N LEU A 207 -10.98 16.53 28.22
CA LEU A 207 -12.41 16.20 28.28
C LEU A 207 -12.95 16.31 29.71
N LYS A 208 -12.21 15.81 30.71
CA LYS A 208 -12.57 15.99 32.12
C LYS A 208 -12.55 17.45 32.59
N ASP A 209 -11.74 18.29 31.97
CA ASP A 209 -11.75 19.72 32.27
C ASP A 209 -12.96 20.40 31.59
N LEU A 210 -13.31 20.00 30.37
CA LEU A 210 -14.52 20.46 29.65
C LEU A 210 -15.83 20.12 30.39
N GLU A 211 -15.90 18.96 31.06
CA GLU A 211 -17.04 18.58 31.91
C GLU A 211 -17.27 19.54 33.09
N LYS A 212 -16.21 20.23 33.56
CA LYS A 212 -16.29 21.16 34.70
C LYS A 212 -16.62 22.59 34.27
N GLY A 213 -16.40 22.92 32.99
CA GLY A 213 -16.61 24.26 32.45
C GLY A 213 -15.78 24.53 31.19
N PRO A 214 -15.84 25.76 30.66
CA PRO A 214 -15.09 26.14 29.46
C PRO A 214 -13.59 25.95 29.66
N VAL A 215 -12.92 25.45 28.62
CA VAL A 215 -11.46 25.31 28.57
C VAL A 215 -10.92 26.18 27.46
N ARG A 216 -9.86 26.94 27.75
CA ARG A 216 -9.14 27.73 26.73
C ARG A 216 -7.75 27.19 26.52
N VAL A 217 -7.36 27.15 25.25
CA VAL A 217 -6.02 26.74 24.80
C VAL A 217 -5.40 27.86 23.97
N ARG A 218 -4.07 27.84 23.89
CA ARG A 218 -3.27 28.62 22.94
C ARG A 218 -2.46 27.67 22.07
N GLY A 219 -2.58 27.83 20.77
CA GLY A 219 -1.82 27.11 19.76
C GLY A 219 -0.91 28.06 19.00
N GLN A 220 0.33 27.62 18.77
CA GLN A 220 1.32 28.34 17.97
C GLN A 220 1.92 27.35 16.98
N VAL A 221 1.95 27.69 15.70
CA VAL A 221 2.57 26.87 14.64
C VAL A 221 3.38 27.79 13.73
N ASP A 222 4.66 27.49 13.56
CA ASP A 222 5.51 28.09 12.54
C ASP A 222 5.58 27.12 11.36
N ALA A 223 4.67 27.31 10.42
CA ALA A 223 4.57 26.54 9.19
C ALA A 223 4.10 27.45 8.04
N GLU A 224 4.49 27.10 6.82
CA GLU A 224 4.12 27.83 5.62
C GLU A 224 3.99 26.88 4.43
N PHE A 225 3.10 27.23 3.50
CA PHE A 225 3.03 26.59 2.19
C PHE A 225 4.07 27.22 1.28
N VAL A 226 4.81 26.38 0.57
CA VAL A 226 5.96 26.79 -0.24
C VAL A 226 5.83 26.22 -1.64
N ASP A 227 6.43 26.92 -2.61
CA ASP A 227 6.64 26.38 -3.94
C ASP A 227 7.81 25.37 -3.89
N ASN A 228 7.50 24.15 -3.48
CA ASN A 228 8.44 23.02 -3.45
C ASN A 228 7.81 21.81 -4.14
N PRO A 229 8.36 21.34 -5.27
CA PRO A 229 7.79 20.20 -5.99
C PRO A 229 7.95 18.89 -5.21
N MET A 230 7.09 17.91 -5.50
CA MET A 230 7.32 16.53 -5.10
C MET A 230 8.49 15.94 -5.87
N GLN A 231 9.38 15.24 -5.18
CA GLN A 231 10.49 14.52 -5.80
C GLN A 231 10.20 13.01 -5.83
N VAL A 232 10.61 12.33 -6.89
CA VAL A 232 10.64 10.86 -6.99
C VAL A 232 12.03 10.47 -7.44
N LEU A 233 12.67 9.59 -6.66
CA LEU A 233 14.01 9.09 -6.96
C LEU A 233 13.90 7.71 -7.62
N GLU A 234 14.51 7.57 -8.79
CA GLU A 234 14.64 6.29 -9.49
C GLU A 234 16.12 5.93 -9.69
N ALA A 235 16.43 4.64 -9.64
CA ALA A 235 17.72 4.11 -10.00
C ALA A 235 17.55 2.76 -10.70
N THR A 236 18.44 2.44 -11.62
CA THR A 236 18.41 1.16 -12.34
C THR A 236 19.73 0.44 -12.18
N VAL A 237 19.68 -0.79 -11.67
CA VAL A 237 20.81 -1.72 -11.78
C VAL A 237 20.65 -2.44 -13.11
N ALA A 238 21.57 -2.20 -14.03
CA ALA A 238 21.55 -2.80 -15.36
C ALA A 238 21.87 -4.30 -15.29
N GLY A 239 21.17 -5.08 -16.10
CA GLY A 239 21.49 -6.48 -16.35
C GLY A 239 22.31 -6.66 -17.63
N SER A 240 22.82 -7.87 -17.84
CA SER A 240 23.62 -8.21 -19.03
C SER A 240 22.80 -8.51 -20.29
N ASP A 241 21.49 -8.73 -20.16
CA ASP A 241 20.59 -9.12 -21.25
C ASP A 241 19.51 -8.04 -21.48
N GLU A 242 19.64 -7.28 -22.56
CA GLU A 242 18.67 -6.24 -22.95
C GLU A 242 17.30 -6.82 -23.37
N ALA A 243 17.23 -8.10 -23.72
CA ALA A 243 15.96 -8.76 -24.05
C ALA A 243 15.21 -9.24 -22.80
N ALA A 244 15.89 -9.33 -21.65
CA ALA A 244 15.27 -9.71 -20.39
C ALA A 244 14.42 -8.56 -19.85
N ARG A 245 13.15 -8.87 -19.56
CA ARG A 245 12.18 -7.88 -19.05
C ARG A 245 12.60 -7.34 -17.68
N GLU A 246 12.39 -6.04 -17.49
CA GLU A 246 12.72 -5.33 -16.25
C GLU A 246 11.82 -5.75 -15.09
N ILE A 247 12.36 -5.72 -13.87
CA ILE A 247 11.59 -5.86 -12.62
C ILE A 247 11.58 -4.51 -11.89
N LEU A 248 10.41 -4.14 -11.36
CA LEU A 248 10.22 -2.89 -10.63
C LEU A 248 10.15 -3.14 -9.12
N LEU A 249 10.97 -2.45 -8.34
CA LEU A 249 10.91 -2.42 -6.89
C LEU A 249 10.47 -1.03 -6.44
N VAL A 250 9.50 -0.99 -5.53
CA VAL A 250 8.92 0.27 -5.05
C VAL A 250 8.90 0.28 -3.53
N ALA A 251 9.22 1.42 -2.95
CA ALA A 251 9.00 1.70 -1.54
C ALA A 251 8.75 3.20 -1.40
N HIS A 252 7.78 3.61 -0.58
CA HIS A 252 7.63 5.04 -0.33
C HIS A 252 8.63 5.53 0.73
N LEU A 253 9.12 6.75 0.48
CA LEU A 253 10.12 7.43 1.30
C LEU A 253 9.50 8.52 2.17
N CYS A 254 8.23 8.90 1.97
CA CYS A 254 7.58 9.92 2.79
C CYS A 254 7.04 9.33 4.09
N HIS A 255 6.90 10.16 5.15
CA HIS A 255 6.19 9.99 6.45
C HIS A 255 6.80 10.94 7.52
N PRO A 256 6.21 11.12 8.70
CA PRO A 256 6.85 11.85 9.81
C PRO A 256 8.18 11.22 10.25
N ALA A 257 8.97 11.98 11.02
CA ALA A 257 10.16 11.44 11.66
C ALA A 257 9.78 10.37 12.69
N GLN A 258 10.76 9.53 13.02
CA GLN A 258 10.65 8.25 13.73
C GLN A 258 10.10 7.11 12.91
N SER A 259 9.10 7.32 12.03
CA SER A 259 8.36 6.28 11.31
C SER A 259 9.30 5.28 10.61
N ALA A 260 9.74 4.28 11.36
CA ALA A 260 10.88 3.44 11.04
C ALA A 260 10.42 2.22 10.26
N ASN A 261 9.31 1.64 10.68
CA ASN A 261 8.65 0.62 9.91
C ASN A 261 7.93 1.23 8.71
N ASP A 262 7.23 2.36 8.88
CA ASP A 262 6.38 3.01 7.87
C ASP A 262 7.00 4.32 7.29
N ASN A 263 7.70 4.30 6.17
CA ASN A 263 8.20 3.14 5.43
C ASN A 263 9.70 3.25 5.19
N ALA A 264 10.43 3.73 6.21
CA ALA A 264 11.88 3.71 6.19
C ALA A 264 12.40 2.26 6.07
N SER A 265 11.65 1.26 6.55
CA SER A 265 12.00 -0.16 6.45
C SER A 265 12.04 -0.68 5.01
N GLY A 266 11.03 -0.40 4.19
CA GLY A 266 11.01 -0.76 2.78
C GLY A 266 12.10 -0.03 2.02
N SER A 267 12.20 1.28 2.24
CA SER A 267 13.22 2.14 1.61
C SER A 267 14.65 1.70 1.95
N GLY A 268 14.92 1.33 3.20
CA GLY A 268 16.23 0.90 3.68
C GLY A 268 16.63 -0.50 3.21
N VAL A 269 15.69 -1.45 3.14
CA VAL A 269 15.93 -2.77 2.54
C VAL A 269 16.20 -2.65 1.04
N MET A 270 15.48 -1.76 0.36
CA MET A 270 15.66 -1.54 -1.09
C MET A 270 17.07 -1.05 -1.44
N LEU A 271 17.69 -0.20 -0.60
CA LEU A 271 19.10 0.20 -0.74
C LEU A 271 20.08 -0.97 -0.58
N GLU A 272 19.86 -1.84 0.40
CA GLU A 272 20.70 -3.04 0.57
C GLU A 272 20.51 -4.03 -0.59
N ILE A 273 19.29 -4.15 -1.15
CA ILE A 273 19.04 -4.92 -2.37
C ILE A 273 19.79 -4.31 -3.56
N ALA A 274 19.78 -2.99 -3.74
CA ALA A 274 20.50 -2.32 -4.82
C ALA A 274 22.00 -2.67 -4.81
N ARG A 275 22.62 -2.68 -3.61
CA ARG A 275 24.01 -3.12 -3.42
C ARG A 275 24.23 -4.56 -3.85
N ILE A 276 23.34 -5.46 -3.44
CA ILE A 276 23.43 -6.89 -3.75
C ILE A 276 23.28 -7.14 -5.26
N LEU A 277 22.33 -6.48 -5.91
CA LEU A 277 22.10 -6.59 -7.34
C LEU A 277 23.30 -6.02 -8.13
N THR A 278 23.90 -4.92 -7.66
CA THR A 278 25.11 -4.35 -8.29
C THR A 278 26.26 -5.33 -8.26
N LYS A 279 26.49 -6.01 -7.12
CA LYS A 279 27.51 -7.05 -7.01
C LYS A 279 27.27 -8.23 -7.97
N LEU A 280 26.01 -8.65 -8.13
CA LEU A 280 25.66 -9.68 -9.12
C LEU A 280 25.89 -9.19 -10.55
N ALA A 281 25.54 -7.94 -10.86
CA ALA A 281 25.77 -7.34 -12.17
C ALA A 281 27.26 -7.25 -12.53
N GLU A 282 28.11 -6.82 -11.60
CA GLU A 282 29.58 -6.80 -11.75
C GLU A 282 30.17 -8.19 -12.03
N GLN A 283 29.55 -9.23 -11.49
CA GLN A 283 29.94 -10.63 -11.70
C GLN A 283 29.40 -11.20 -13.02
N GLY A 284 28.58 -10.45 -13.76
CA GLY A 284 27.87 -10.93 -14.95
C GLY A 284 26.75 -11.93 -14.61
N GLU A 285 26.28 -11.90 -13.36
CA GLU A 285 25.29 -12.82 -12.80
C GLU A 285 23.96 -12.13 -12.50
N LEU A 286 23.66 -11.03 -13.20
CA LEU A 286 22.35 -10.38 -13.27
C LEU A 286 21.95 -10.22 -14.75
N ALA A 287 20.92 -10.93 -15.19
CA ALA A 287 20.48 -10.90 -16.59
C ALA A 287 19.57 -9.71 -16.88
N ASN A 288 18.53 -9.52 -16.07
CA ASN A 288 17.53 -8.46 -16.25
C ASN A 288 17.91 -7.16 -15.54
N ALA A 289 17.43 -6.03 -16.06
CA ALA A 289 17.43 -4.78 -15.31
C ALA A 289 16.49 -4.85 -14.11
N VAL A 290 16.86 -4.16 -13.04
CA VAL A 290 16.00 -3.93 -11.87
C VAL A 290 15.92 -2.43 -11.61
N ARG A 291 14.72 -1.86 -11.71
CA ARG A 291 14.44 -0.45 -11.43
C ARG A 291 13.92 -0.31 -10.01
N LEU A 292 14.55 0.55 -9.22
CA LEU A 292 14.20 0.85 -7.85
C LEU A 292 13.65 2.27 -7.79
N VAL A 293 12.48 2.45 -7.19
CA VAL A 293 11.77 3.75 -7.17
C VAL A 293 11.32 4.09 -5.75
N TRP A 294 11.86 5.19 -5.24
CA TRP A 294 11.46 5.79 -3.97
C TRP A 294 10.47 6.93 -4.22
N VAL A 295 9.25 6.77 -3.72
CA VAL A 295 8.12 7.67 -4.01
C VAL A 295 7.62 8.37 -2.75
N PRO A 296 7.01 9.57 -2.86
CA PRO A 296 5.97 9.99 -1.95
C PRO A 296 4.73 9.12 -2.20
N GLU A 297 4.31 8.35 -1.20
CA GLU A 297 3.22 7.36 -1.26
C GLU A 297 1.98 7.94 -1.94
N PHE A 298 1.49 7.25 -2.97
CA PHE A 298 0.46 7.62 -3.96
C PHE A 298 0.71 8.95 -4.68
N ASN A 299 0.90 10.03 -3.94
CA ASN A 299 0.98 11.41 -4.41
C ASN A 299 2.10 11.63 -5.44
N GLY A 300 3.25 10.97 -5.28
CA GLY A 300 4.30 10.99 -6.29
C GLY A 300 4.35 9.72 -7.15
N ALA A 301 3.90 8.57 -6.65
CA ALA A 301 3.82 7.34 -7.44
C ALA A 301 2.87 7.48 -8.64
N VAL A 302 1.70 8.08 -8.45
CA VAL A 302 0.68 8.30 -9.49
C VAL A 302 1.21 9.16 -10.65
N PRO A 303 1.70 10.39 -10.42
CA PRO A 303 2.21 11.22 -11.52
C PRO A 303 3.50 10.65 -12.13
N TRP A 304 4.34 9.95 -11.36
CA TRP A 304 5.51 9.27 -11.91
C TRP A 304 5.13 8.10 -12.82
N ALA A 305 4.19 7.26 -12.40
CA ALA A 305 3.71 6.15 -13.22
C ALA A 305 3.01 6.66 -14.49
N ALA A 306 2.25 7.75 -14.40
CA ALA A 306 1.64 8.39 -15.55
C ALA A 306 2.70 8.89 -16.56
N ALA A 307 3.74 9.57 -16.07
CA ALA A 307 4.83 10.09 -16.91
C ALA A 307 5.70 8.98 -17.53
N ASN A 308 5.74 7.80 -16.90
CA ASN A 308 6.56 6.66 -17.34
C ASN A 308 5.75 5.50 -17.92
N ALA A 309 4.44 5.68 -18.16
CA ALA A 309 3.51 4.62 -18.54
C ALA A 309 4.00 3.76 -19.71
N ASP A 310 4.56 4.38 -20.74
CA ASP A 310 5.11 3.65 -21.90
C ASP A 310 6.29 2.76 -21.53
N SER A 311 7.21 3.25 -20.68
CA SER A 311 8.37 2.45 -20.23
C SER A 311 8.00 1.33 -19.27
N LEU A 312 6.84 1.43 -18.61
CA LEU A 312 6.38 0.47 -17.61
C LEU A 312 5.60 -0.71 -18.21
N LYS A 313 5.17 -0.63 -19.48
CA LYS A 313 4.44 -1.71 -20.17
C LYS A 313 5.21 -3.03 -20.23
N ASP A 314 6.54 -2.94 -20.31
CA ASP A 314 7.42 -4.09 -20.45
C ASP A 314 7.89 -4.67 -19.11
N VAL A 315 7.56 -4.03 -17.98
CA VAL A 315 7.90 -4.54 -16.63
C VAL A 315 7.25 -5.92 -16.44
N LEU A 316 8.05 -6.90 -16.01
CA LEU A 316 7.60 -8.28 -15.80
C LEU A 316 6.63 -8.37 -14.61
N PHE A 317 7.00 -7.73 -13.50
CA PHE A 317 6.16 -7.50 -12.33
C PHE A 317 6.79 -6.42 -11.43
N SER A 318 5.99 -5.91 -10.51
CA SER A 318 6.39 -4.99 -9.45
C SER A 318 6.30 -5.64 -8.07
N ILE A 319 7.22 -5.29 -7.17
CA ILE A 319 7.16 -5.63 -5.74
C ILE A 319 7.23 -4.34 -4.95
N ASN A 320 6.13 -4.03 -4.24
CA ASN A 320 6.08 -2.93 -3.29
C ASN A 320 6.51 -3.41 -1.89
N LEU A 321 7.46 -2.71 -1.29
CA LEU A 321 7.98 -2.97 0.05
C LEU A 321 7.42 -1.91 0.99
N ASP A 322 6.45 -2.29 1.80
CA ASP A 322 5.77 -1.38 2.71
C ASP A 322 5.67 -1.99 4.10
N MET A 323 6.23 -1.31 5.10
CA MET A 323 6.20 -1.78 6.49
C MET A 323 6.81 -3.18 6.67
N VAL A 324 7.97 -3.43 6.05
CA VAL A 324 8.60 -4.76 5.97
C VAL A 324 9.57 -5.07 7.12
N GLY A 325 9.81 -4.13 8.03
CA GLY A 325 10.87 -4.21 9.03
C GLY A 325 10.47 -4.73 10.40
N GLN A 326 9.19 -4.96 10.63
CA GLN A 326 8.65 -5.15 11.96
C GLN A 326 9.23 -6.35 12.73
N SER A 327 9.49 -6.16 14.02
CA SER A 327 10.03 -7.17 14.91
C SER A 327 9.03 -8.26 15.28
N PRO A 328 9.30 -9.54 14.92
CA PRO A 328 8.45 -10.65 15.33
C PRO A 328 8.52 -10.95 16.83
N GLU A 329 9.51 -10.42 17.56
CA GLU A 329 9.64 -10.61 19.00
C GLU A 329 8.89 -9.55 19.81
N LEU A 330 8.89 -8.30 19.35
CA LEU A 330 8.24 -7.19 20.05
C LEU A 330 6.77 -7.03 19.66
N ILE A 331 6.44 -7.31 18.39
CA ILE A 331 5.09 -7.10 17.86
C ILE A 331 4.36 -8.43 17.67
N GLY A 332 5.03 -9.40 17.04
CA GLY A 332 4.51 -10.75 16.88
C GLY A 332 3.72 -11.01 15.59
N GLU A 333 3.54 -10.00 14.74
CA GLU A 333 2.83 -10.16 13.46
C GLU A 333 3.69 -10.89 12.40
N PRO A 334 3.08 -11.74 11.56
CA PRO A 334 3.76 -12.44 10.48
C PRO A 334 4.00 -11.51 9.28
N LEU A 335 5.01 -11.83 8.47
CA LEU A 335 5.20 -11.18 7.16
C LEU A 335 4.04 -11.56 6.25
N ARG A 336 3.26 -10.57 5.84
CA ARG A 336 2.22 -10.75 4.85
C ARG A 336 2.81 -10.52 3.46
N VAL A 337 2.51 -11.47 2.58
CA VAL A 337 2.71 -11.33 1.15
C VAL A 337 1.33 -11.22 0.53
N PHE A 338 0.95 -10.02 0.14
CA PHE A 338 -0.32 -9.79 -0.56
C PHE A 338 -0.13 -10.20 -2.02
N ARG A 339 -0.89 -11.24 -2.43
CA ARG A 339 -0.79 -11.85 -3.75
C ARG A 339 -1.08 -10.84 -4.86
N VAL A 340 -0.49 -11.09 -6.02
CA VAL A 340 -0.93 -10.44 -7.26
C VAL A 340 -2.37 -10.89 -7.56
N PRO A 341 -3.30 -9.96 -7.83
CA PRO A 341 -4.71 -10.29 -8.08
C PRO A 341 -4.94 -11.03 -9.40
N ASN A 342 -6.08 -11.72 -9.51
CA ASN A 342 -6.47 -12.42 -10.73
C ASN A 342 -6.78 -11.48 -11.91
N SER A 343 -6.87 -10.16 -11.70
CA SER A 343 -6.91 -9.17 -12.78
C SER A 343 -5.59 -9.10 -13.56
N HIS A 344 -4.46 -9.52 -12.96
CA HIS A 344 -3.14 -9.61 -13.60
C HIS A 344 -2.51 -10.98 -13.32
N PRO A 345 -3.05 -12.09 -13.89
CA PRO A 345 -2.54 -13.42 -13.62
C PRO A 345 -1.07 -13.53 -14.00
N VAL A 346 -0.23 -13.90 -13.02
CA VAL A 346 1.21 -14.07 -13.20
C VAL A 346 1.70 -15.27 -12.39
N PHE A 347 2.74 -15.94 -12.89
CA PHE A 347 3.39 -17.07 -12.24
C PHE A 347 4.06 -16.71 -10.89
N LEU A 348 4.30 -15.41 -10.63
CA LEU A 348 4.98 -14.91 -9.43
C LEU A 348 4.34 -15.43 -8.13
N ASN A 349 3.01 -15.56 -8.08
CA ASN A 349 2.30 -16.06 -6.91
C ASN A 349 2.75 -17.49 -6.50
N ALA A 350 3.16 -18.31 -7.46
CA ALA A 350 3.65 -19.66 -7.21
C ALA A 350 5.07 -19.70 -6.61
N CYS A 351 5.81 -18.59 -6.69
CA CYS A 351 7.20 -18.50 -6.21
C CYS A 351 7.28 -18.17 -4.71
N PHE A 352 6.27 -17.51 -4.14
CA PHE A 352 6.36 -16.98 -2.77
C PHE A 352 6.54 -18.07 -1.71
N GLU A 353 5.63 -19.05 -1.63
CA GLU A 353 5.66 -20.04 -0.54
C GLU A 353 6.90 -20.94 -0.57
N PRO A 354 7.34 -21.50 -1.72
CA PRO A 354 8.57 -22.30 -1.74
C PRO A 354 9.80 -21.51 -1.28
N LEU A 355 9.92 -20.25 -1.71
CA LEU A 355 11.02 -19.37 -1.31
C LEU A 355 10.93 -19.00 0.17
N LEU A 356 9.77 -18.58 0.65
CA LEU A 356 9.55 -18.26 2.06
C LEU A 356 9.78 -19.46 2.97
N ALA A 357 9.35 -20.66 2.58
CA ALA A 357 9.60 -21.89 3.32
C ALA A 357 11.10 -22.20 3.40
N THR A 358 11.83 -21.96 2.31
CA THR A 358 13.29 -22.14 2.24
C THR A 358 14.00 -21.14 3.16
N ILE A 359 13.64 -19.86 3.07
CA ILE A 359 14.20 -18.80 3.92
C ILE A 359 13.91 -19.06 5.40
N ALA A 360 12.67 -19.44 5.74
CA ALA A 360 12.26 -19.72 7.11
C ALA A 360 13.01 -20.92 7.71
N SER A 361 13.39 -21.89 6.88
CA SER A 361 14.06 -23.12 7.34
C SER A 361 15.58 -22.99 7.46
N ASP A 362 16.16 -21.88 7.00
CA ASP A 362 17.61 -21.70 6.92
C ASP A 362 18.12 -20.64 7.92
N ALA A 363 18.82 -21.12 8.95
CA ALA A 363 19.36 -20.29 10.01
C ALA A 363 20.41 -19.27 9.54
N ARG A 364 20.98 -19.41 8.33
CA ARG A 364 21.92 -18.42 7.76
C ARG A 364 21.25 -17.07 7.49
N PHE A 365 19.93 -17.04 7.35
CA PHE A 365 19.16 -15.80 7.18
C PHE A 365 18.83 -15.08 8.48
N LEU A 366 19.23 -15.62 9.64
CA LEU A 366 19.17 -14.90 10.91
C LEU A 366 20.29 -13.85 10.98
N ALA A 367 19.95 -12.62 11.34
CA ALA A 367 20.94 -11.56 11.55
C ALA A 367 21.59 -11.68 12.93
N ALA A 368 22.88 -11.32 13.03
CA ALA A 368 23.65 -11.44 14.28
C ALA A 368 23.07 -10.63 15.45
N GLN A 369 22.36 -9.53 15.17
CA GLN A 369 21.69 -8.67 16.17
C GLN A 369 20.16 -8.64 15.97
N GLY A 370 19.62 -9.67 15.30
CA GLY A 370 18.19 -9.79 15.08
C GLY A 370 17.57 -10.91 15.90
N SER A 371 16.24 -10.95 15.79
CA SER A 371 15.39 -11.98 16.35
C SER A 371 15.87 -13.37 15.94
N ARG A 372 15.64 -14.34 16.82
CA ARG A 372 15.92 -15.77 16.57
C ARG A 372 14.65 -16.55 16.27
N ARG A 373 13.51 -15.85 16.17
CA ARG A 373 12.27 -16.43 15.69
C ARG A 373 12.44 -16.78 14.22
N VAL A 374 11.96 -17.97 13.86
CA VAL A 374 11.80 -18.38 12.47
C VAL A 374 10.91 -17.36 11.77
N LEU A 375 11.16 -17.12 10.48
CA LEU A 375 10.31 -16.26 9.67
C LEU A 375 8.87 -16.82 9.65
N HIS A 376 7.98 -16.19 10.41
CA HIS A 376 6.55 -16.40 10.30
C HIS A 376 6.03 -15.54 9.14
N TRP A 377 5.27 -16.16 8.24
CA TRP A 377 4.73 -15.53 7.04
C TRP A 377 3.33 -16.04 6.72
N ILE A 378 2.56 -15.22 6.01
CA ILE A 378 1.23 -15.51 5.47
C ILE A 378 1.22 -15.08 4.01
N LEU A 379 0.78 -15.98 3.12
CA LEU A 379 0.41 -15.61 1.76
C LEU A 379 -1.08 -15.22 1.77
N ASP A 380 -1.37 -13.94 1.60
CA ASP A 380 -2.70 -13.37 1.87
C ASP A 380 -3.47 -13.03 0.57
N ALA A 381 -4.75 -12.68 0.71
CA ALA A 381 -5.52 -12.07 -0.37
C ALA A 381 -4.88 -10.76 -0.84
N PRO A 382 -5.16 -10.29 -2.07
CA PRO A 382 -4.76 -8.94 -2.48
C PRO A 382 -5.24 -7.89 -1.44
N SER A 383 -4.40 -6.91 -1.15
CA SER A 383 -4.75 -5.79 -0.26
C SER A 383 -4.75 -4.47 -1.02
N GLY A 384 -5.49 -3.49 -0.51
CA GLY A 384 -5.34 -2.10 -0.89
C GLY A 384 -4.31 -1.38 -0.03
N GLY A 385 -4.26 -0.05 -0.15
CA GLY A 385 -3.61 0.81 0.82
C GLY A 385 -2.14 1.14 0.59
N SER A 386 -1.53 0.77 -0.55
CA SER A 386 -0.15 1.18 -0.87
C SER A 386 0.12 1.26 -2.39
N ASP A 387 1.34 1.64 -2.76
CA ASP A 387 1.74 2.02 -4.12
C ASP A 387 1.63 0.90 -5.17
N HIS A 388 1.57 -0.38 -4.78
CA HIS A 388 1.33 -1.48 -5.73
C HIS A 388 0.02 -1.29 -6.52
N LEU A 389 -0.97 -0.62 -5.94
CA LEU A 389 -2.23 -0.30 -6.61
C LEU A 389 -2.03 0.62 -7.83
N VAL A 390 -1.05 1.53 -7.77
CA VAL A 390 -0.75 2.46 -8.87
C VAL A 390 -0.30 1.71 -10.11
N PHE A 391 0.52 0.66 -9.92
CA PHE A 391 1.07 -0.13 -11.02
C PHE A 391 0.09 -1.17 -11.54
N GLN A 392 -0.82 -1.68 -10.70
CA GLN A 392 -1.91 -2.57 -11.15
C GLN A 392 -2.93 -1.82 -12.01
N ALA A 393 -3.19 -0.54 -11.73
CA ALA A 393 -4.16 0.23 -12.48
C ALA A 393 -3.67 0.58 -13.91
N PRO A 394 -4.60 0.80 -14.86
CA PRO A 394 -4.28 1.45 -16.13
C PRO A 394 -3.63 2.83 -15.93
N PRO A 395 -2.76 3.29 -16.84
CA PRO A 395 -2.34 2.62 -18.08
C PRO A 395 -1.23 1.57 -17.89
N VAL A 396 -0.70 1.40 -16.68
CA VAL A 396 0.48 0.55 -16.42
C VAL A 396 0.14 -0.95 -16.50
N ASN A 397 -0.91 -1.39 -15.80
CA ASN A 397 -1.38 -2.79 -15.81
C ASN A 397 -0.31 -3.85 -15.48
N ALA A 398 0.66 -3.51 -14.64
CA ALA A 398 1.73 -4.41 -14.24
C ALA A 398 1.26 -5.37 -13.13
N PRO A 399 1.58 -6.68 -13.22
CA PRO A 399 1.40 -7.59 -12.09
C PRO A 399 2.20 -7.08 -10.90
N SER A 400 1.53 -6.73 -9.80
CA SER A 400 2.21 -6.08 -8.66
C SER A 400 1.81 -6.75 -7.35
N ALA A 401 2.80 -7.13 -6.55
CA ALA A 401 2.62 -7.67 -5.20
C ALA A 401 3.06 -6.66 -4.15
N MET A 402 2.59 -6.82 -2.92
CA MET A 402 3.04 -6.03 -1.76
C MET A 402 3.53 -6.96 -0.67
N LEU A 403 4.69 -6.63 -0.11
CA LEU A 403 5.21 -7.23 1.12
C LEU A 403 4.99 -6.24 2.25
N GLY A 404 4.47 -6.71 3.38
CA GLY A 404 4.26 -5.86 4.56
C GLY A 404 3.76 -6.59 5.79
N HIS A 405 3.33 -5.83 6.78
CA HIS A 405 2.82 -6.35 8.05
C HIS A 405 1.75 -5.43 8.61
N ASP A 406 0.87 -5.98 9.44
CA ASP A 406 0.04 -5.15 10.31
C ASP A 406 0.93 -4.58 11.42
N ASP A 407 0.87 -3.28 11.67
CA ASP A 407 1.61 -2.65 12.76
C ASP A 407 0.67 -1.86 13.63
N PRO A 408 0.60 -2.10 14.96
CA PRO A 408 -0.18 -1.22 15.84
C PRO A 408 0.42 0.18 15.94
N TYR A 409 1.71 0.36 15.66
CA TYR A 409 2.43 1.63 15.84
C TYR A 409 2.56 2.48 14.57
N TRP A 410 2.14 1.99 13.40
CA TRP A 410 2.06 2.76 12.13
C TRP A 410 1.50 4.16 12.37
N HIS A 411 1.91 5.21 11.66
CA HIS A 411 1.34 6.57 11.86
C HIS A 411 1.31 7.05 13.33
N THR A 412 2.30 6.70 14.15
CA THR A 412 2.46 7.24 15.51
C THR A 412 3.90 7.65 15.78
N ASP A 413 4.12 8.40 16.86
CA ASP A 413 5.44 8.67 17.45
C ASP A 413 6.11 7.43 18.07
N LEU A 414 5.39 6.30 18.10
CA LEU A 414 5.89 5.02 18.59
C LEU A 414 6.29 4.07 17.47
N ASP A 415 6.17 4.42 16.19
CA ASP A 415 6.88 3.67 15.14
C ASP A 415 8.37 4.05 15.21
N THR A 416 9.18 3.22 15.87
CA THR A 416 10.57 3.54 16.20
C THR A 416 11.54 2.43 15.80
N ILE A 417 12.82 2.77 15.65
CA ILE A 417 13.87 1.85 15.19
C ILE A 417 14.06 0.63 16.09
N GLU A 418 13.72 0.71 17.37
CA GLU A 418 13.75 -0.43 18.31
C GLU A 418 12.77 -1.53 17.90
N LYS A 419 11.68 -1.17 17.19
CA LYS A 419 10.64 -2.10 16.72
C LYS A 419 10.95 -2.69 15.35
N VAL A 420 12.03 -2.25 14.70
CA VAL A 420 12.54 -2.80 13.45
C VAL A 420 13.55 -3.90 13.74
N ASP A 421 13.41 -5.06 13.10
CA ASP A 421 14.24 -6.24 13.33
C ASP A 421 15.15 -6.55 12.13
N PRO A 422 16.48 -6.64 12.33
CA PRO A 422 17.39 -6.89 11.21
C PRO A 422 17.28 -8.32 10.67
N THR A 423 16.81 -9.31 11.44
CA THR A 423 16.52 -10.65 10.88
C THR A 423 15.35 -10.54 9.89
N ARG A 424 14.27 -9.86 10.27
CA ARG A 424 13.13 -9.59 9.37
C ARG A 424 13.57 -8.90 8.08
N LEU A 425 14.32 -7.79 8.20
CA LEU A 425 14.83 -7.05 7.03
C LEU A 425 15.71 -7.94 6.13
N LYS A 426 16.56 -8.80 6.71
CA LYS A 426 17.38 -9.75 5.94
C LYS A 426 16.50 -10.73 5.17
N CYS A 427 15.52 -11.35 5.81
CA CYS A 427 14.63 -12.30 5.17
C CYS A 427 13.81 -11.68 4.03
N VAL A 428 13.27 -10.47 4.24
CA VAL A 428 12.54 -9.74 3.17
C VAL A 428 13.50 -9.37 2.05
N GLY A 429 14.69 -8.86 2.35
CA GLY A 429 15.71 -8.55 1.37
C GLY A 429 16.10 -9.75 0.51
N VAL A 430 16.27 -10.92 1.13
CA VAL A 430 16.57 -12.18 0.43
C VAL A 430 15.42 -12.58 -0.48
N LEU A 431 14.17 -12.56 0.01
CA LEU A 431 13.00 -12.87 -0.82
C LEU A 431 12.93 -11.95 -2.04
N THR A 432 13.00 -10.64 -1.82
CA THR A 432 12.89 -9.65 -2.91
C THR A 432 14.05 -9.76 -3.89
N ALA A 433 15.28 -10.00 -3.43
CA ALA A 433 16.44 -10.22 -4.30
C ALA A 433 16.31 -11.51 -5.13
N LEU A 434 15.82 -12.60 -4.55
CA LEU A 434 15.54 -13.86 -5.27
C LEU A 434 14.50 -13.65 -6.36
N LEU A 435 13.41 -12.94 -6.06
CA LEU A 435 12.37 -12.61 -7.03
C LEU A 435 12.91 -11.69 -8.14
N SER A 436 13.70 -10.68 -7.77
CA SER A 436 14.30 -9.72 -8.71
C SER A 436 15.34 -10.32 -9.66
N THR A 437 15.79 -11.54 -9.38
CA THR A 437 16.80 -12.26 -10.16
C THR A 437 16.21 -13.48 -10.88
N LEU A 438 14.90 -13.71 -10.83
CA LEU A 438 14.24 -14.86 -11.48
C LEU A 438 14.66 -15.08 -12.95
N PRO A 439 14.73 -14.04 -13.81
CA PRO A 439 15.21 -14.19 -15.19
C PRO A 439 16.68 -14.66 -15.31
N THR A 440 17.45 -14.56 -14.22
CA THR A 440 18.88 -14.92 -14.17
C THR A 440 19.13 -16.36 -13.71
N TRP A 441 18.10 -17.06 -13.28
CA TRP A 441 18.22 -18.41 -12.75
C TRP A 441 18.68 -19.39 -13.84
N GLY A 442 19.52 -20.37 -13.46
CA GLY A 442 20.24 -21.23 -14.39
C GLY A 442 19.36 -22.23 -15.15
N PRO A 443 19.89 -22.95 -16.15
CA PRO A 443 19.10 -23.73 -17.13
C PRO A 443 18.21 -24.87 -16.58
N CYS A 444 18.41 -25.32 -15.33
CA CYS A 444 17.59 -26.35 -14.68
C CYS A 444 16.50 -25.79 -13.75
N GLU A 445 16.56 -24.48 -13.46
CA GLU A 445 15.59 -23.77 -12.63
C GLU A 445 14.24 -23.53 -13.34
N PRO A 446 14.15 -23.43 -14.68
CA PRO A 446 12.87 -23.40 -15.39
C PRO A 446 11.91 -24.53 -15.02
N GLN A 447 12.42 -25.76 -14.85
CA GLN A 447 11.58 -26.90 -14.46
C GLN A 447 11.13 -26.80 -12.99
N LEU A 448 11.91 -26.16 -12.12
CA LEU A 448 11.52 -25.90 -10.74
C LEU A 448 10.35 -24.90 -10.69
N LEU A 449 10.44 -23.80 -11.44
CA LEU A 449 9.35 -22.81 -11.55
C LEU A 449 8.08 -23.44 -12.13
N ALA A 450 8.20 -24.29 -13.15
CA ALA A 450 7.08 -25.02 -13.72
C ALA A 450 6.42 -25.98 -12.71
N ALA A 451 7.22 -26.66 -11.88
CA ALA A 451 6.71 -27.55 -10.84
C ALA A 451 6.00 -26.78 -9.72
N TRP A 452 6.57 -25.65 -9.29
CA TRP A 452 5.93 -24.74 -8.32
C TRP A 452 4.61 -24.21 -8.85
N LEU A 453 4.58 -23.77 -10.12
CA LEU A 453 3.36 -23.31 -10.76
C LEU A 453 2.31 -24.40 -10.83
N LEU A 454 2.67 -25.64 -11.21
CA LEU A 454 1.69 -26.73 -11.30
C LEU A 454 1.08 -27.06 -9.93
N ALA A 455 1.89 -27.12 -8.89
CA ALA A 455 1.42 -27.36 -7.53
C ALA A 455 0.50 -26.22 -7.05
N PHE A 456 0.89 -24.96 -7.31
CA PHE A 456 0.10 -23.79 -6.99
C PHE A 456 -1.25 -23.81 -7.72
N SER A 457 -1.25 -23.96 -9.05
CA SER A 457 -2.46 -23.92 -9.87
C SER A 457 -3.42 -25.07 -9.56
N GLN A 458 -2.91 -26.28 -9.26
CA GLN A 458 -3.77 -27.39 -8.80
C GLN A 458 -4.44 -27.07 -7.46
N ARG A 459 -3.72 -26.43 -6.53
CA ARG A 459 -4.29 -25.98 -5.25
C ARG A 459 -5.34 -24.90 -5.47
N GLU A 460 -5.10 -23.94 -6.36
CA GLU A 460 -6.07 -22.89 -6.69
C GLU A 460 -7.37 -23.46 -7.28
N LEU A 461 -7.28 -24.42 -8.21
CA LEU A 461 -8.44 -25.14 -8.73
C LEU A 461 -9.21 -25.90 -7.64
N ALA A 462 -8.50 -26.56 -6.72
CA ALA A 462 -9.12 -27.25 -5.60
C ALA A 462 -9.84 -26.28 -4.65
N LEU A 463 -9.24 -25.11 -4.36
CA LEU A 463 -9.85 -24.06 -3.55
C LEU A 463 -11.08 -23.45 -4.24
N ALA A 464 -11.00 -23.21 -5.55
CA ALA A 464 -12.14 -22.79 -6.37
C ALA A 464 -13.28 -23.81 -6.28
N SER A 465 -12.97 -25.11 -6.39
CA SER A 465 -13.97 -26.18 -6.24
C SER A 465 -14.60 -26.23 -4.86
N THR A 466 -13.84 -25.99 -3.80
CA THR A 466 -14.39 -25.89 -2.43
C THR A 466 -15.32 -24.67 -2.30
N LEU A 467 -14.91 -23.51 -2.81
CA LEU A 467 -15.74 -22.29 -2.80
C LEU A 467 -17.03 -22.48 -3.61
N ALA A 468 -16.94 -23.16 -4.74
CA ALA A 468 -18.07 -23.45 -5.63
C ALA A 468 -19.16 -24.30 -4.96
N ARG A 469 -18.88 -25.00 -3.85
CA ARG A 469 -19.90 -25.73 -3.06
C ARG A 469 -20.88 -24.82 -2.32
N SER A 470 -20.49 -23.58 -2.03
CA SER A 470 -21.35 -22.58 -1.40
C SER A 470 -22.09 -21.69 -2.41
N ALA A 471 -21.83 -21.86 -3.70
CA ALA A 471 -22.45 -21.09 -4.77
C ALA A 471 -23.67 -21.82 -5.37
N ASP A 472 -24.54 -21.10 -6.06
CA ASP A 472 -25.58 -21.70 -6.91
C ASP A 472 -24.99 -22.40 -8.15
N GLY A 473 -25.80 -23.17 -8.88
CA GLY A 473 -25.30 -24.00 -9.99
C GLY A 473 -24.64 -23.21 -11.14
N ALA A 474 -25.10 -21.99 -11.44
CA ALA A 474 -24.51 -21.17 -12.50
C ALA A 474 -23.16 -20.59 -12.05
N MET A 475 -23.11 -20.01 -10.84
CA MET A 475 -21.89 -19.46 -10.26
C MET A 475 -20.86 -20.56 -9.94
N GLN A 476 -21.30 -21.76 -9.54
CA GLN A 476 -20.45 -22.92 -9.28
C GLN A 476 -19.62 -23.31 -10.52
N ARG A 477 -20.26 -23.39 -11.68
CA ARG A 477 -19.57 -23.67 -12.94
C ARG A 477 -18.66 -22.50 -13.34
N LEU A 478 -19.17 -21.28 -13.24
CA LEU A 478 -18.42 -20.08 -13.61
C LEU A 478 -17.14 -19.91 -12.78
N LEU A 479 -17.16 -20.20 -11.48
CA LEU A 479 -15.98 -20.16 -10.62
C LEU A 479 -14.89 -21.13 -11.08
N LEU A 480 -15.25 -22.35 -11.46
CA LEU A 480 -14.30 -23.36 -11.94
C LEU A 480 -13.73 -23.00 -13.32
N ASP A 481 -14.59 -22.56 -14.24
CA ASP A 481 -14.18 -22.11 -15.58
C ASP A 481 -13.25 -20.89 -15.48
N THR A 482 -13.58 -19.92 -14.61
CA THR A 482 -12.77 -18.73 -14.33
C THR A 482 -11.43 -19.08 -13.69
N ALA A 483 -11.41 -20.02 -12.74
CA ALA A 483 -10.17 -20.48 -12.12
C ALA A 483 -9.26 -21.16 -13.15
N LEU A 484 -9.80 -22.05 -13.99
CA LEU A 484 -9.03 -22.70 -15.06
C LEU A 484 -8.45 -21.67 -16.05
N ALA A 485 -9.23 -20.68 -16.46
CA ALA A 485 -8.77 -19.61 -17.34
C ALA A 485 -7.65 -18.79 -16.68
N THR A 486 -7.78 -18.46 -15.40
CA THR A 486 -6.79 -17.72 -14.62
C THR A 486 -5.48 -18.50 -14.50
N GLU A 487 -5.53 -19.78 -14.13
CA GLU A 487 -4.32 -20.62 -14.03
C GLU A 487 -3.65 -20.83 -15.39
N THR A 488 -4.44 -20.96 -16.47
CA THR A 488 -3.91 -21.03 -17.84
C THR A 488 -3.15 -19.75 -18.19
N SER A 489 -3.70 -18.58 -17.84
CA SER A 489 -3.02 -17.31 -18.06
C SER A 489 -1.71 -17.17 -17.25
N ARG A 490 -1.66 -17.75 -16.04
CA ARG A 490 -0.39 -17.85 -15.28
C ARG A 490 0.63 -18.73 -15.99
N ALA A 491 0.21 -19.86 -16.57
CA ALA A 491 1.08 -20.71 -17.38
C ALA A 491 1.64 -19.93 -18.59
N ASP A 492 0.80 -19.17 -19.30
CA ASP A 492 1.25 -18.31 -20.40
C ASP A 492 2.28 -17.27 -19.94
N SER A 493 2.09 -16.69 -18.74
CA SER A 493 3.05 -15.74 -18.17
C SER A 493 4.41 -16.36 -17.87
N LEU A 494 4.46 -17.62 -17.41
CA LEU A 494 5.70 -18.36 -17.20
C LEU A 494 6.35 -18.75 -18.54
N ALA A 495 5.55 -19.16 -19.53
CA ALA A 495 6.05 -19.50 -20.86
C ALA A 495 6.73 -18.29 -21.53
N LYS A 496 6.19 -17.07 -21.33
CA LYS A 496 6.83 -15.82 -21.78
C LYS A 496 8.18 -15.55 -21.11
N LEU A 497 8.36 -15.98 -19.86
CA LEU A 497 9.65 -15.85 -19.16
C LEU A 497 10.66 -16.89 -19.66
N LEU A 498 10.24 -18.15 -19.78
CA LEU A 498 11.14 -19.29 -20.04
C LEU A 498 11.45 -19.52 -21.52
N GLY A 499 10.55 -19.09 -22.41
CA GLY A 499 10.50 -19.51 -23.81
C GLY A 499 9.91 -20.91 -23.99
N GLU A 500 9.16 -21.12 -25.07
CA GLU A 500 8.47 -22.40 -25.35
C GLU A 500 9.44 -23.58 -25.55
N ASP A 501 10.66 -23.32 -25.99
CA ASP A 501 11.71 -24.34 -26.16
C ASP A 501 12.20 -24.93 -24.82
N THR A 502 12.07 -24.15 -23.73
CA THR A 502 12.56 -24.52 -22.40
C THR A 502 11.51 -25.29 -21.60
N TRP A 503 10.25 -24.91 -21.75
CA TRP A 503 9.12 -25.51 -21.05
C TRP A 503 7.87 -25.48 -21.92
N ASN A 504 7.22 -26.64 -22.08
CA ASN A 504 6.01 -26.77 -22.89
C ASN A 504 4.75 -26.49 -22.02
N PRO A 505 4.08 -25.34 -22.19
CA PRO A 505 2.88 -25.00 -21.43
C PRO A 505 1.68 -25.89 -21.75
N VAL A 506 1.64 -26.54 -22.91
CA VAL A 506 0.49 -27.38 -23.33
C VAL A 506 0.26 -28.53 -22.35
N LEU A 507 1.31 -29.25 -21.96
CA LEU A 507 1.19 -30.36 -21.01
C LEU A 507 0.73 -29.90 -19.63
N HIS A 508 1.10 -28.68 -19.24
CA HIS A 508 0.64 -28.08 -18.00
C HIS A 508 -0.86 -27.77 -18.07
N VAL A 509 -1.30 -27.12 -19.16
CA VAL A 509 -2.72 -26.80 -19.39
C VAL A 509 -3.56 -28.07 -19.46
N ASP A 510 -3.10 -29.13 -20.12
CA ASP A 510 -3.78 -30.44 -20.15
C ASP A 510 -3.99 -31.01 -18.74
N ALA A 511 -2.98 -30.89 -17.86
CA ALA A 511 -3.08 -31.33 -16.47
C ALA A 511 -4.08 -30.49 -15.66
N LEU A 512 -4.13 -29.18 -15.90
CA LEU A 512 -5.10 -28.28 -15.27
C LEU A 512 -6.53 -28.60 -15.73
N GLN A 513 -6.73 -28.82 -17.04
CA GLN A 513 -8.01 -29.21 -17.62
C GLN A 513 -8.49 -30.55 -17.04
N ALA A 514 -7.62 -31.56 -16.96
CA ALA A 514 -7.95 -32.85 -16.36
C ALA A 514 -8.36 -32.71 -14.89
N THR A 515 -7.64 -31.88 -14.14
CA THR A 515 -7.96 -31.58 -12.73
C THR A 515 -9.31 -30.87 -12.61
N CYS A 516 -9.55 -29.85 -13.42
CA CYS A 516 -10.81 -29.11 -13.45
C CYS A 516 -11.99 -30.04 -13.80
N CYS A 517 -11.87 -30.86 -14.85
CA CYS A 517 -12.87 -31.86 -15.23
C CYS A 517 -13.20 -32.83 -14.08
N ALA A 518 -12.18 -33.32 -13.36
CA ALA A 518 -12.38 -34.19 -12.21
C ALA A 518 -13.10 -33.48 -11.05
N LEU A 519 -12.78 -32.20 -10.81
CA LEU A 519 -13.41 -31.38 -9.78
C LEU A 519 -14.87 -31.05 -10.15
N MET A 520 -15.15 -30.71 -11.41
CA MET A 520 -16.50 -30.46 -11.92
C MET A 520 -17.39 -31.69 -11.80
N ALA A 521 -16.87 -32.89 -12.08
CA ALA A 521 -17.63 -34.13 -11.96
C ALA A 521 -18.14 -34.41 -10.53
N ASN A 522 -17.51 -33.84 -9.50
CA ASN A 522 -17.95 -33.99 -8.11
C ASN A 522 -19.13 -33.08 -7.75
N HIS A 523 -19.39 -32.05 -8.55
CA HIS A 523 -20.52 -31.16 -8.38
C HIS A 523 -21.71 -31.74 -9.13
N ARG A 524 -22.68 -32.34 -8.40
CA ARG A 524 -23.87 -32.95 -9.00
C ARG A 524 -24.66 -31.87 -9.75
N SER A 525 -25.10 -32.18 -10.97
CA SER A 525 -26.00 -31.34 -11.77
C SER A 525 -27.36 -31.18 -11.06
N SER A 526 -27.46 -30.26 -10.11
CA SER A 526 -28.74 -29.84 -9.56
C SER A 526 -29.37 -28.90 -10.56
N ASN A 527 -30.18 -29.47 -11.47
CA ASN A 527 -31.01 -28.82 -12.47
C ASN A 527 -30.32 -27.71 -13.29
N GLU A 528 -30.19 -27.94 -14.60
CA GLU A 528 -30.03 -26.88 -15.59
C GLU A 528 -31.27 -25.96 -15.53
N THR A 529 -31.33 -25.08 -14.54
CA THR A 529 -32.13 -23.87 -14.68
C THR A 529 -31.30 -22.96 -15.55
N ASP A 530 -31.71 -22.84 -16.82
CA ASP A 530 -31.30 -21.75 -17.70
C ASP A 530 -31.36 -20.45 -16.90
N ALA A 531 -30.20 -19.91 -16.55
CA ALA A 531 -30.05 -18.55 -16.03
C ALA A 531 -30.31 -17.59 -17.21
N SER A 532 -31.58 -17.57 -17.65
CA SER A 532 -32.13 -16.59 -18.59
C SER A 532 -32.30 -15.27 -17.86
N GLY A 533 -31.14 -14.62 -17.70
CA GLY A 533 -30.94 -13.32 -17.09
C GLY A 533 -29.46 -13.00 -17.06
N CYS A 534 -28.73 -13.37 -18.14
CA CYS A 534 -27.32 -13.01 -18.28
C CYS A 534 -27.28 -11.50 -18.42
N ASN A 535 -26.83 -10.82 -17.37
CA ASN A 535 -26.61 -9.39 -17.43
C ASN A 535 -25.37 -9.18 -18.31
N ASP A 536 -25.61 -8.96 -19.61
CA ASP A 536 -24.59 -8.81 -20.66
C ASP A 536 -23.80 -7.48 -20.54
N ILE A 537 -24.02 -6.74 -19.46
CA ILE A 537 -23.25 -5.54 -19.11
C ILE A 537 -21.77 -5.90 -19.03
N ARG A 538 -20.96 -5.21 -19.85
CA ARG A 538 -19.50 -5.26 -19.83
C ARG A 538 -18.96 -3.88 -19.47
N PRO A 539 -18.72 -3.60 -18.17
CA PRO A 539 -18.26 -2.29 -17.76
C PRO A 539 -16.86 -2.01 -18.29
N VAL A 540 -16.61 -0.75 -18.64
CA VAL A 540 -15.32 -0.26 -19.12
C VAL A 540 -14.80 0.79 -18.16
N ARG A 541 -13.58 0.62 -17.67
CA ARG A 541 -12.87 1.65 -16.90
C ARG A 541 -12.50 2.82 -17.81
N ILE A 542 -12.81 4.03 -17.37
CA ILE A 542 -12.55 5.27 -18.12
C ILE A 542 -11.58 6.22 -17.42
N LEU A 543 -11.30 6.00 -16.13
CA LEU A 543 -10.31 6.76 -15.37
C LEU A 543 -9.12 5.87 -15.02
N ASP A 544 -7.95 6.25 -15.51
CA ASP A 544 -6.66 5.66 -15.16
C ASP A 544 -6.32 5.87 -13.67
N GLY A 545 -5.30 5.17 -13.17
CA GLY A 545 -4.83 5.24 -11.78
C GLY A 545 -5.77 4.58 -10.78
N PRO A 546 -5.35 4.39 -9.51
CA PRO A 546 -6.15 3.68 -8.52
C PRO A 546 -7.41 4.45 -8.10
N VAL A 547 -8.45 3.72 -7.69
CA VAL A 547 -9.73 4.29 -7.24
C VAL A 547 -9.50 5.11 -5.97
N ARG A 548 -9.92 6.37 -5.99
CA ARG A 548 -9.79 7.29 -4.86
C ARG A 548 -10.89 7.07 -3.85
N TYR A 549 -10.52 6.88 -2.59
CA TYR A 549 -11.49 6.81 -1.51
C TYR A 549 -12.32 8.10 -1.36
N GLU A 550 -11.76 9.28 -1.62
CA GLU A 550 -12.51 10.55 -1.57
C GLU A 550 -13.69 10.56 -2.56
N ALA A 551 -13.54 9.95 -3.74
CA ALA A 551 -14.63 9.88 -4.71
C ALA A 551 -15.81 9.06 -4.16
N ILE A 552 -15.51 7.99 -3.41
CA ILE A 552 -16.51 7.18 -2.72
C ILE A 552 -17.13 7.94 -1.54
N GLN A 553 -16.35 8.76 -0.81
CA GLN A 553 -16.86 9.58 0.30
C GLN A 553 -17.91 10.62 -0.10
N ASN A 554 -17.99 10.97 -1.39
CA ASN A 554 -18.98 11.91 -1.92
C ASN A 554 -20.33 11.24 -2.27
N LEU A 555 -20.40 9.91 -2.24
CA LEU A 555 -21.65 9.17 -2.46
C LEU A 555 -22.63 9.35 -1.28
N PRO A 556 -23.94 9.17 -1.51
CA PRO A 556 -24.94 9.11 -0.44
C PRO A 556 -24.55 8.13 0.67
N LYS A 557 -24.97 8.40 1.90
CA LYS A 557 -24.56 7.62 3.08
C LYS A 557 -24.90 6.12 2.92
N GLU A 558 -26.10 5.80 2.43
CA GLU A 558 -26.54 4.40 2.23
C GLU A 558 -25.65 3.65 1.23
N ASP A 559 -25.24 4.32 0.14
CA ASP A 559 -24.35 3.73 -0.87
C ASP A 559 -22.93 3.53 -0.34
N ARG A 560 -22.46 4.45 0.51
CA ARG A 560 -21.17 4.30 1.20
C ARG A 560 -21.19 3.12 2.16
N GLU A 561 -22.23 3.00 2.99
CA GLU A 561 -22.41 1.87 3.91
C GLU A 561 -22.48 0.54 3.16
N PHE A 562 -23.19 0.50 2.03
CA PHE A 562 -23.22 -0.66 1.14
C PHE A 562 -21.82 -1.04 0.65
N LEU A 563 -21.07 -0.10 0.06
CA LEU A 563 -19.72 -0.38 -0.41
C LEU A 563 -18.82 -0.81 0.74
N GLU A 564 -18.89 -0.13 1.89
CA GLU A 564 -18.12 -0.44 3.09
C GLU A 564 -18.34 -1.88 3.56
N GLU A 565 -19.59 -2.31 3.59
CA GLU A 565 -19.96 -3.68 3.99
C GLU A 565 -19.49 -4.72 2.96
N LYS A 566 -19.66 -4.44 1.66
CA LYS A 566 -19.49 -5.45 0.61
C LYS A 566 -18.10 -5.49 -0.03
N LEU A 567 -17.42 -4.35 -0.15
CA LEU A 567 -16.23 -4.19 -0.99
C LEU A 567 -15.05 -3.48 -0.33
N PHE A 568 -15.13 -3.11 0.95
CA PHE A 568 -14.01 -2.50 1.68
C PHE A 568 -13.17 -3.44 2.55
N SER A 569 -13.43 -4.75 2.50
CA SER A 569 -12.51 -5.72 3.11
C SER A 569 -11.10 -5.59 2.53
N HIS A 570 -10.09 -5.99 3.29
CA HIS A 570 -8.67 -5.93 2.87
C HIS A 570 -8.26 -4.53 2.36
N HIS A 571 -8.61 -3.48 3.11
CA HIS A 571 -8.23 -2.09 2.79
C HIS A 571 -8.80 -1.60 1.45
N GLY A 572 -10.02 -2.02 1.09
CA GLY A 572 -10.66 -1.60 -0.16
C GLY A 572 -10.19 -2.34 -1.42
N ALA A 573 -9.42 -3.42 -1.28
CA ALA A 573 -8.93 -4.18 -2.43
C ALA A 573 -10.05 -4.66 -3.37
N PRO A 574 -11.19 -5.21 -2.90
CA PRO A 574 -12.24 -5.68 -3.81
C PRO A 574 -12.74 -4.59 -4.76
N LEU A 575 -12.92 -3.36 -4.26
CA LEU A 575 -13.35 -2.22 -5.09
C LEU A 575 -12.29 -1.83 -6.13
N GLN A 576 -11.01 -1.82 -5.75
CA GLN A 576 -9.90 -1.54 -6.67
C GLN A 576 -9.83 -2.57 -7.80
N LEU A 577 -9.94 -3.85 -7.44
CA LEU A 577 -9.86 -4.96 -8.39
C LEU A 577 -11.08 -5.04 -9.29
N LEU A 578 -12.28 -4.74 -8.78
CA LEU A 578 -13.48 -4.62 -9.60
C LEU A 578 -13.24 -3.62 -10.74
N ALA A 579 -12.71 -2.44 -10.41
CA ALA A 579 -12.41 -1.42 -11.40
C ALA A 579 -11.31 -1.84 -12.39
N ASN A 580 -10.37 -2.70 -11.99
CA ASN A 580 -9.35 -3.25 -12.90
C ASN A 580 -9.90 -4.35 -13.82
N LEU A 581 -10.90 -5.11 -13.36
CA LEU A 581 -11.56 -6.18 -14.14
C LEU A 581 -12.58 -5.65 -15.14
N ALA A 582 -13.04 -4.40 -14.97
CA ALA A 582 -13.94 -3.69 -15.88
C ALA A 582 -13.21 -3.24 -17.15
N ASP A 583 -12.81 -4.20 -17.99
CA ASP A 583 -12.03 -3.96 -19.21
C ASP A 583 -12.86 -3.94 -20.50
N GLY A 584 -14.19 -3.94 -20.39
CA GLY A 584 -15.12 -4.05 -21.52
C GLY A 584 -15.25 -5.45 -22.11
N THR A 585 -14.51 -6.43 -21.60
CA THR A 585 -14.57 -7.82 -22.09
C THR A 585 -15.26 -8.75 -21.12
N ARG A 586 -15.23 -8.49 -19.82
CA ARG A 586 -15.89 -9.32 -18.80
C ARG A 586 -17.31 -8.85 -18.48
N THR A 587 -18.21 -9.81 -18.34
CA THR A 587 -19.56 -9.63 -17.80
C THR A 587 -19.53 -9.46 -16.28
N VAL A 588 -20.61 -8.92 -15.70
CA VAL A 588 -20.74 -8.77 -14.24
C VAL A 588 -20.54 -10.11 -13.48
N PRO A 589 -21.13 -11.24 -13.89
CA PRO A 589 -20.87 -12.53 -13.24
C PRO A 589 -19.40 -12.97 -13.32
N GLU A 590 -18.71 -12.73 -14.43
CA GLU A 590 -17.28 -13.05 -14.59
C GLU A 590 -16.41 -12.20 -13.64
N ILE A 591 -16.73 -10.92 -13.49
CA ILE A 591 -16.08 -10.03 -12.50
C ILE A 591 -16.31 -10.56 -11.09
N ALA A 592 -17.55 -10.93 -10.75
CA ALA A 592 -17.88 -11.50 -9.44
C ALA A 592 -17.13 -12.80 -9.16
N ALA A 593 -16.99 -13.68 -10.16
CA ALA A 593 -16.23 -14.92 -10.06
C ALA A 593 -14.73 -14.65 -9.83
N CYS A 594 -14.12 -13.73 -10.58
CA CYS A 594 -12.71 -13.35 -10.40
C CYS A 594 -12.43 -12.85 -8.97
N LEU A 595 -13.25 -11.91 -8.47
CA LEU A 595 -13.13 -11.39 -7.10
C LEU A 595 -13.34 -12.50 -6.08
N SER A 596 -14.29 -13.39 -6.31
CA SER A 596 -14.57 -14.50 -5.40
C SER A 596 -13.37 -15.43 -5.23
N LEU A 597 -12.63 -15.68 -6.31
CA LEU A 597 -11.41 -16.48 -6.31
C LEU A 597 -10.25 -15.79 -5.58
N ASP A 598 -10.10 -14.47 -5.73
CA ASP A 598 -9.05 -13.68 -5.05
C ASP A 598 -9.24 -13.70 -3.53
N PHE A 599 -10.47 -13.45 -3.05
CA PHE A 599 -10.79 -13.28 -1.62
C PHE A 599 -11.34 -14.54 -0.93
N ARG A 600 -11.49 -15.66 -1.65
CA ARG A 600 -12.00 -16.94 -1.13
C ARG A 600 -13.39 -16.84 -0.49
N GLN A 601 -14.23 -15.95 -1.03
CA GLN A 601 -15.61 -15.76 -0.60
C GLN A 601 -16.49 -15.53 -1.83
N VAL A 602 -17.76 -15.95 -1.82
CA VAL A 602 -18.66 -15.73 -2.96
C VAL A 602 -19.19 -14.30 -2.90
N PHE A 603 -18.86 -13.49 -3.91
CA PHE A 603 -19.51 -12.20 -4.12
C PHE A 603 -20.78 -12.40 -4.94
N ALA A 604 -21.89 -11.82 -4.46
CA ALA A 604 -23.14 -11.88 -5.20
C ALA A 604 -23.06 -10.99 -6.45
N THR A 605 -23.52 -11.50 -7.60
CA THR A 605 -23.57 -10.74 -8.86
C THR A 605 -24.31 -9.42 -8.71
N ALA A 606 -25.40 -9.38 -7.93
CA ALA A 606 -26.18 -8.17 -7.67
C ALA A 606 -25.38 -7.11 -6.90
N ASP A 607 -24.55 -7.52 -5.93
CA ASP A 607 -23.69 -6.59 -5.19
C ASP A 607 -22.63 -5.98 -6.12
N ILE A 608 -22.07 -6.80 -7.02
CA ILE A 608 -21.09 -6.33 -8.03
C ILE A 608 -21.76 -5.38 -9.04
N GLU A 609 -22.98 -5.66 -9.48
CA GLU A 609 -23.74 -4.80 -10.37
C GLU A 609 -24.03 -3.42 -9.75
N GLN A 610 -24.46 -3.40 -8.48
CA GLN A 610 -24.67 -2.16 -7.74
C GLN A 610 -23.36 -1.39 -7.59
N ALA A 611 -22.26 -2.06 -7.24
CA ALA A 611 -20.96 -1.42 -7.13
C ALA A 611 -20.43 -0.85 -8.45
N ILE A 612 -20.65 -1.54 -9.57
CA ILE A 612 -20.34 -1.01 -10.91
C ILE A 612 -21.13 0.28 -11.18
N SER A 613 -22.41 0.31 -10.83
CA SER A 613 -23.25 1.50 -11.00
C SER A 613 -22.76 2.67 -10.16
N LEU A 614 -22.36 2.43 -8.91
CA LEU A 614 -21.79 3.46 -8.02
C LEU A 614 -20.43 3.95 -8.51
N LEU A 615 -19.59 3.08 -9.05
CA LEU A 615 -18.33 3.48 -9.67
C LEU A 615 -18.53 4.24 -10.98
N ALA A 616 -19.61 3.97 -11.72
CA ALA A 616 -19.98 4.75 -12.90
C ALA A 616 -20.46 6.16 -12.50
N GLU A 617 -21.26 6.28 -11.43
CA GLU A 617 -21.65 7.57 -10.85
C GLU A 617 -20.43 8.37 -10.36
N ALA A 618 -19.46 7.68 -9.75
CA ALA A 618 -18.19 8.27 -9.32
C ALA A 618 -17.22 8.58 -10.48
N GLY A 619 -17.59 8.27 -11.73
CA GLY A 619 -16.80 8.60 -12.93
C GLY A 619 -15.64 7.67 -13.24
N TYR A 620 -15.58 6.48 -12.63
CA TYR A 620 -14.52 5.49 -12.89
C TYR A 620 -14.85 4.53 -14.02
N LEU A 621 -16.13 4.21 -14.18
CA LEU A 621 -16.61 3.23 -15.15
C LEU A 621 -17.66 3.83 -16.09
N THR A 622 -17.81 3.23 -17.27
CA THR A 622 -18.99 3.38 -18.12
C THR A 622 -19.63 2.02 -18.33
N ILE A 623 -20.95 2.01 -18.49
CA ILE A 623 -21.77 0.82 -18.74
C ILE A 623 -22.28 0.94 -20.18
N HIS A 624 -22.03 -0.08 -21.00
CA HIS A 624 -22.49 -0.15 -22.39
C HIS A 624 -23.54 -1.23 -22.59
#